data_AF-A0A9D2UKC2-F1
#
_entry.id   AF-A0A9D2UKC2-F1
#
_cell.length_a   1.000
_cell.length_b   1.000
_cell.length_c   1.000
_cell.angle_alpha   90.00
_cell.angle_beta   90.00
_cell.angle_gamma   90.00
#
_symmetry.space_group_name_H-M   'P 1'
#
loop_
_entity.id
_entity.type
_entity.pdbx_description
1 polymer ?
#
loop_
_entity_poly.entity_id
_entity_poly.type
_entity_poly.pdbx_seq_one_letter_code
_entity_poly.pdbx_strand_id
1 'polypeptide(L)'
;MSTAMRKARRHREELGEVIEVFADRPGPKTVTGIVLGWVLFTGLTFINPGETPLLAVAPGIIFAVMLGLILLYLSGERLIVCERGMLVGSIAPGIRPYAIPYQQITPGSIAGVAGANRYLKEVGLQGQLAQSTLRASWWTKNG
;
A
#
# COMPACT_ATOMS: atom_id res chain seq x y z
N MET A 1 -3.11 12.91 15.84
CA MET A 1 -4.11 13.01 14.76
C MET A 1 -3.46 12.50 13.48
N SER A 2 -3.95 11.40 12.88
CA SER A 2 -3.24 10.75 11.75
C SER A 2 -3.34 11.56 10.46
N THR A 3 -2.33 11.49 9.59
CA THR A 3 -2.27 12.15 8.27
C THR A 3 -3.49 11.84 7.39
N ALA A 4 -4.09 10.66 7.57
CA ALA A 4 -5.32 10.26 6.90
C ALA A 4 -6.54 11.09 7.33
N MET A 5 -6.71 11.35 8.63
CA MET A 5 -7.80 12.19 9.12
C MET A 5 -7.71 13.63 8.59
N ARG A 6 -6.49 14.16 8.41
CA ARG A 6 -6.28 15.50 7.85
C ARG A 6 -6.66 15.58 6.36
N LYS A 7 -6.34 14.56 5.56
CA LYS A 7 -6.75 14.49 4.14
C LYS A 7 -8.26 14.22 3.98
N ALA A 8 -8.85 13.40 4.86
CA ALA A 8 -10.29 13.15 4.87
C ALA A 8 -11.08 14.43 5.20
N ARG A 9 -10.59 15.26 6.14
CA ARG A 9 -11.22 16.54 6.49
C ARG A 9 -11.34 17.52 5.32
N ARG A 10 -10.44 17.45 4.34
CA ARG A 10 -10.49 18.30 3.14
C ARG A 10 -11.68 17.97 2.22
N HIS A 11 -12.18 16.74 2.27
CA HIS A 11 -13.33 16.29 1.48
C HIS A 11 -14.58 16.12 2.36
N ARG A 12 -14.60 16.70 3.57
CA ARG A 12 -15.71 16.57 4.51
C ARG A 12 -17.00 17.19 3.96
N GLU A 13 -16.89 18.26 3.18
CA GLU A 13 -18.06 18.92 2.57
C GLU A 13 -18.70 18.05 1.48
N GLU A 14 -17.89 17.31 0.71
CA GLU A 14 -18.35 16.45 -0.38
C GLU A 14 -18.77 15.05 0.09
N LEU A 15 -18.02 14.45 1.03
CA LEU A 15 -18.17 13.03 1.42
C LEU A 15 -18.80 12.83 2.80
N GLY A 16 -19.00 13.88 3.59
CA GLY A 16 -19.52 13.79 4.96
C GLY A 16 -18.49 13.37 5.99
N GLU A 17 -18.96 12.86 7.14
CA GLU A 17 -18.07 12.38 8.21
C GLU A 17 -17.45 11.01 7.90
N VAL A 18 -16.32 10.72 8.54
CA VAL A 18 -15.61 9.44 8.42
C VAL A 18 -16.30 8.43 9.32
N ILE A 19 -16.81 7.36 8.73
CA ILE A 19 -17.42 6.24 9.45
C ILE A 19 -16.33 5.24 9.86
N GLU A 20 -15.52 4.81 8.89
CA GLU A 20 -14.54 3.76 9.12
C GLU A 20 -13.26 3.97 8.30
N VAL A 21 -12.14 3.49 8.84
CA VAL A 21 -10.81 3.61 8.21
C VAL A 21 -10.18 2.24 8.15
N PHE A 22 -10.06 1.70 6.95
CA PHE A 22 -9.29 0.51 6.66
C PHE A 22 -7.90 0.91 6.17
N ALA A 23 -6.88 0.39 6.84
CA ALA A 23 -5.49 0.59 6.44
C ALA A 23 -4.90 -0.77 6.07
N ASP A 24 -4.40 -0.89 4.85
CA ASP A 24 -3.68 -2.08 4.44
C ASP A 24 -2.19 -1.87 4.74
N ARG A 25 -1.78 -2.32 5.92
CA ARG A 25 -0.39 -2.18 6.38
C ARG A 25 0.39 -3.44 6.02
N PRO A 26 1.68 -3.31 5.63
CA PRO A 26 2.54 -4.48 5.48
C PRO A 26 2.51 -5.30 6.77
N GLY A 27 2.18 -6.58 6.65
CA GLY A 27 2.05 -7.47 7.79
C GLY A 27 3.38 -7.70 8.50
N PRO A 28 3.37 -8.19 9.75
CA PRO A 28 4.58 -8.41 10.54
C PRO A 28 5.62 -9.26 9.80
N LYS A 29 5.18 -10.29 9.07
CA LYS A 29 6.06 -11.16 8.27
C LYS A 29 6.81 -10.40 7.17
N THR A 30 6.14 -9.49 6.47
CA THR A 30 6.74 -8.66 5.42
C THR A 30 7.78 -7.72 6.00
N VAL A 31 7.47 -7.09 7.14
CA VAL A 31 8.41 -6.21 7.84
C VAL A 31 9.63 -7.00 8.31
N THR A 32 9.43 -8.16 8.95
CA THR A 32 10.52 -9.03 9.40
C THR A 32 11.40 -9.49 8.24
N GLY A 33 10.81 -9.88 7.10
CA GLY A 33 11.57 -10.29 5.92
C GLY A 33 12.46 -9.16 5.37
N ILE A 34 11.93 -7.93 5.31
CA ILE A 34 12.69 -6.76 4.87
C ILE A 34 13.83 -6.45 5.84
N VAL A 35 13.58 -6.49 7.15
CA VAL A 35 14.60 -6.24 8.17
C VAL A 35 15.69 -7.31 8.13
N LEU A 36 15.33 -8.59 8.02
CA LEU A 36 16.30 -9.69 7.91
C LEU A 36 17.17 -9.56 6.65
N GLY A 37 16.57 -9.24 5.51
CA GLY A 37 17.30 -8.98 4.27
C GLY A 37 18.29 -7.82 4.44
N TRP A 38 17.84 -6.72 5.03
CA TRP A 38 18.69 -5.56 5.31
C TRP A 38 19.88 -5.89 6.22
N VAL A 39 19.63 -6.60 7.33
CA VAL A 39 20.69 -7.02 8.27
C VAL A 39 21.68 -7.95 7.57
N LEU A 40 21.19 -8.90 6.77
CA LEU A 40 22.04 -9.84 6.03
C LEU A 40 22.95 -9.09 5.04
N PHE A 41 22.38 -8.23 4.19
CA PHE A 41 23.16 -7.46 3.21
C PHE A 41 24.15 -6.50 3.88
N THR A 42 23.75 -5.87 4.99
CA THR A 42 24.64 -5.03 5.78
C THR A 42 25.74 -5.86 6.46
N GLY A 43 25.46 -7.08 6.90
CA GLY A 43 26.48 -8.00 7.43
C GLY A 43 27.51 -8.40 6.37
N LEU A 44 27.06 -8.63 5.13
CA LEU A 44 27.94 -8.99 4.01
C LEU A 44 28.96 -7.88 3.67
N THR A 45 28.63 -6.60 3.86
CA THR A 45 29.59 -5.51 3.61
C THR A 45 30.77 -5.51 4.59
N PHE A 46 30.65 -6.20 5.72
CA PHE A 46 31.75 -6.39 6.67
C PHE A 46 32.67 -7.58 6.34
N ILE A 47 32.31 -8.44 5.37
CA ILE A 47 33.17 -9.54 4.92
C ILE A 47 34.35 -9.02 4.11
N ASN A 48 34.14 -7.96 3.33
CA ASN A 48 35.18 -7.23 2.62
C ASN A 48 35.05 -5.73 2.96
N PRO A 49 35.48 -5.33 4.18
CA PRO A 49 35.40 -3.93 4.57
C PRO A 49 36.29 -3.13 3.62
N GLY A 50 35.74 -2.07 3.02
CA GLY A 50 36.55 -1.10 2.28
C GLY A 50 37.62 -0.48 3.17
N GLU A 51 38.42 0.43 2.62
CA GLU A 51 39.57 1.04 3.30
C GLU A 51 39.27 1.66 4.68
N THR A 52 38.00 1.95 4.99
CA THR A 52 37.56 2.43 6.31
C THR A 52 36.27 1.75 6.79
N PRO A 53 36.08 1.60 8.11
CA PRO A 53 34.82 1.11 8.70
C PRO A 53 33.58 1.93 8.31
N LEU A 54 33.76 3.22 8.02
CA LEU A 54 32.69 4.11 7.57
C LEU A 54 32.14 3.68 6.21
N LEU A 55 33.01 3.24 5.29
CA LEU A 55 32.61 2.76 3.96
C LEU A 55 31.86 1.42 4.03
N ALA A 56 32.09 0.61 5.06
CA ALA A 56 31.35 -0.63 5.29
C ALA A 56 29.91 -0.38 5.82
N VAL A 57 29.73 0.68 6.61
CA VAL A 57 28.43 1.04 7.24
C VAL A 57 27.55 1.89 6.32
N ALA A 58 28.15 2.78 5.52
CA ALA A 58 27.41 3.74 4.70
C ALA A 58 26.36 3.10 3.77
N PRO A 59 26.66 1.99 3.04
CA PRO A 59 25.64 1.30 2.24
C PRO A 59 24.48 0.79 3.08
N GLY A 60 24.75 0.25 4.27
CA GLY A 60 23.73 -0.25 5.20
C GLY A 60 22.74 0.85 5.62
N ILE A 61 23.24 2.05 5.92
CA ILE A 61 22.38 3.20 6.26
C ILE A 61 21.53 3.63 5.06
N ILE A 62 22.13 3.72 3.87
CA ILE A 62 21.40 4.09 2.64
C ILE A 62 20.27 3.07 2.37
N PHE A 63 20.56 1.77 2.46
CA PHE A 63 19.54 0.73 2.32
C PHE A 63 18.46 0.82 3.39
N ALA A 64 18.80 1.11 4.64
CA ALA A 64 17.84 1.27 5.73
C ALA A 64 16.85 2.40 5.43
N VAL A 65 17.36 3.56 5.01
CA VAL A 65 16.55 4.72 4.65
C VAL A 65 15.65 4.40 3.45
N MET A 66 16.20 3.78 2.40
CA MET A 66 15.45 3.42 1.21
C MET A 66 14.32 2.41 1.51
N LEU A 67 14.61 1.35 2.27
CA LEU A 67 13.62 0.36 2.68
C LEU A 67 12.56 0.96 3.61
N GLY A 68 12.95 1.87 4.51
CA GLY A 68 12.05 2.62 5.36
C GLY A 68 11.07 3.48 4.54
N LEU A 69 11.57 4.18 3.51
CA LEU A 69 10.73 4.93 2.58
C LEU A 69 9.80 4.01 1.79
N ILE A 70 10.28 2.89 1.28
CA ILE A 70 9.45 1.90 0.57
C ILE A 70 8.32 1.40 1.47
N LEU A 71 8.63 1.01 2.71
CA LEU A 71 7.65 0.57 3.70
C LEU A 71 6.65 1.68 4.05
N LEU A 72 7.11 2.92 4.18
CA LEU A 72 6.26 4.07 4.41
C LEU A 72 5.23 4.23 3.27
N TYR A 73 5.69 4.19 2.02
CA TYR A 73 4.82 4.32 0.85
C TYR A 73 3.86 3.14 0.71
N LEU A 74 4.32 1.91 0.97
CA LEU A 74 3.50 0.69 1.00
C LEU A 74 2.41 0.76 2.09
N SER A 75 2.75 1.29 3.27
CA SER A 75 1.79 1.47 4.38
C SER A 75 0.78 2.61 4.16
N GLY A 76 0.97 3.37 3.08
CA GLY A 76 0.17 4.54 2.75
C GLY A 76 -1.23 4.21 2.23
N GLU A 77 -1.46 2.99 1.73
CA GLU A 77 -2.74 2.62 1.13
C GLU A 77 -3.84 2.49 2.18
N ARG A 78 -4.91 3.27 1.98
CA ARG A 78 -6.08 3.27 2.86
C ARG A 78 -7.37 3.33 2.05
N LEU A 79 -8.38 2.68 2.61
CA LEU A 79 -9.77 2.81 2.22
C LEU A 79 -10.48 3.50 3.39
N ILE A 80 -10.99 4.71 3.16
CA ILE A 80 -11.75 5.45 4.17
C ILE A 80 -13.19 5.49 3.71
N VAL A 81 -14.09 5.00 4.54
CA VAL A 81 -15.53 4.98 4.31
C VAL A 81 -16.12 6.21 4.99
N CYS A 82 -16.87 7.01 4.24
CA CYS A 82 -17.55 8.22 4.71
C CYS A 82 -19.07 8.10 4.47
N GLU A 83 -19.87 8.99 5.07
CA GLU A 83 -21.33 8.95 4.97
C GLU A 83 -21.88 9.01 3.54
N ARG A 84 -21.25 9.80 2.66
CA ARG A 84 -21.71 10.09 1.30
C ARG A 84 -20.77 9.58 0.21
N GLY A 85 -19.72 8.85 0.57
CA GLY A 85 -18.77 8.26 -0.37
C GLY A 85 -17.58 7.61 0.31
N MET A 86 -16.53 7.32 -0.46
CA MET A 86 -15.30 6.72 0.05
C MET A 86 -14.05 7.36 -0.54
N LEU A 87 -12.95 7.31 0.20
CA LEU A 87 -11.62 7.67 -0.28
C LEU A 87 -10.82 6.38 -0.47
N VAL A 88 -10.29 6.18 -1.68
CA VAL A 88 -9.51 4.99 -2.06
C VAL A 88 -8.13 5.40 -2.54
N GLY A 89 -7.09 4.76 -2.01
CA GLY A 89 -5.73 4.84 -2.56
C GLY A 89 -4.68 5.23 -1.53
N SER A 90 -3.53 5.70 -2.01
CA SER A 90 -2.38 6.01 -1.15
C SER A 90 -2.49 7.38 -0.49
N ILE A 91 -2.29 7.38 0.82
CA ILE A 91 -2.19 8.56 1.68
C ILE A 91 -0.73 8.92 1.95
N ALA A 92 0.23 8.23 1.33
CA ALA A 92 1.66 8.55 1.42
C ALA A 92 1.96 10.03 1.10
N PRO A 93 3.11 10.56 1.56
CA PRO A 93 3.52 11.93 1.26
C PRO A 93 3.51 12.20 -0.25
N GLY A 94 2.93 13.34 -0.66
CA GLY A 94 2.83 13.74 -2.06
C GLY A 94 1.71 13.09 -2.89
N ILE A 95 1.13 11.96 -2.45
CA ILE A 95 0.06 11.27 -3.20
C ILE A 95 -1.32 11.68 -2.67
N ARG A 96 -2.28 11.87 -3.58
CA ARG A 96 -3.67 12.19 -3.23
C ARG A 96 -4.54 10.94 -3.42
N PRO A 97 -5.33 10.54 -2.41
CA PRO A 97 -6.31 9.47 -2.59
C PRO A 97 -7.45 9.96 -3.50
N TYR A 98 -8.10 9.04 -4.19
CA TYR A 98 -9.27 9.31 -5.03
C TYR A 98 -10.53 9.39 -4.15
N ALA A 99 -11.36 10.41 -4.39
CA ALA A 99 -12.66 10.57 -3.75
C ALA A 99 -13.76 10.03 -4.68
N ILE A 100 -14.58 9.11 -4.16
CA ILE A 100 -15.67 8.47 -4.91
C ILE A 100 -16.97 8.69 -4.13
N PRO A 101 -17.82 9.64 -4.54
CA PRO A 101 -19.16 9.80 -4.01
C PRO A 101 -20.03 8.58 -4.29
N TYR A 102 -20.90 8.18 -3.35
CA TYR A 102 -21.80 7.04 -3.55
C TYR A 102 -22.80 7.25 -4.69
N GLN A 103 -23.13 8.49 -5.01
CA GLN A 103 -23.99 8.83 -6.16
C GLN A 103 -23.39 8.41 -7.51
N GLN A 104 -22.06 8.25 -7.59
CA GLN A 104 -21.38 7.77 -8.80
C GLN A 104 -21.32 6.24 -8.88
N ILE A 105 -21.75 5.54 -7.83
CA ILE A 105 -21.75 4.08 -7.77
C ILE A 105 -23.14 3.59 -8.15
N THR A 106 -23.25 2.99 -9.33
CA THR A 106 -24.49 2.39 -9.77
C THR A 106 -24.84 1.18 -8.88
N PRO A 107 -26.07 1.07 -8.36
CA PRO A 107 -26.49 -0.13 -7.62
C PRO A 107 -26.25 -1.39 -8.44
N GLY A 108 -25.61 -2.40 -7.83
CA GLY A 108 -25.20 -3.63 -8.53
C GLY A 108 -23.86 -3.56 -9.26
N SER A 109 -23.19 -2.40 -9.32
CA SER A 109 -21.83 -2.29 -9.88
C SER A 109 -20.73 -2.81 -8.95
N ILE A 110 -21.05 -3.04 -7.66
CA ILE A 110 -20.13 -3.62 -6.69
C ILE A 110 -20.46 -5.10 -6.53
N ALA A 111 -19.54 -5.96 -6.98
CA ALA A 111 -19.57 -7.39 -6.72
C ALA A 111 -18.50 -7.72 -5.67
N GLY A 112 -18.89 -8.41 -4.60
CA GLY A 112 -17.93 -9.02 -3.68
C GLY A 112 -17.27 -10.18 -4.37
N VAL A 113 -16.02 -10.02 -4.79
CA VAL A 113 -15.30 -11.10 -5.46
C VAL A 113 -14.42 -11.83 -4.46
N ALA A 114 -14.89 -13.00 -4.01
CA ALA A 114 -14.01 -14.05 -3.51
C ALA A 114 -13.45 -14.80 -4.73
N GLY A 115 -12.14 -14.99 -4.81
CA GLY A 115 -11.47 -15.61 -5.95
C GLY A 115 -11.47 -14.73 -7.20
N ALA A 116 -10.96 -13.49 -7.10
CA ALA A 116 -11.02 -12.51 -8.20
C ALA A 116 -10.45 -12.98 -9.55
N ASN A 117 -9.57 -13.98 -9.58
CA ASN A 117 -9.14 -14.59 -10.83
C ASN A 117 -10.25 -15.37 -11.57
N ARG A 118 -11.18 -16.00 -10.86
CA ARG A 118 -12.26 -16.78 -11.48
C ARG A 118 -13.29 -15.88 -12.13
N TYR A 119 -13.69 -14.81 -11.44
CA TYR A 119 -14.58 -13.79 -12.00
C TYR A 119 -13.97 -13.10 -13.22
N LEU A 120 -12.70 -12.65 -13.13
CA LEU A 120 -11.98 -12.01 -14.25
C LEU A 120 -11.88 -12.92 -15.49
N LYS A 121 -11.77 -14.24 -15.28
CA LYS A 121 -11.81 -15.25 -16.34
C LYS A 121 -13.22 -15.37 -16.96
N GLU A 122 -14.26 -15.36 -16.13
CA GLU A 122 -15.66 -15.48 -16.57
C GLU A 122 -16.15 -14.24 -17.33
N VAL A 123 -15.69 -13.04 -16.98
CA VAL A 123 -16.05 -11.78 -17.68
C VAL A 123 -15.10 -11.41 -18.83
N GLY A 124 -14.14 -12.28 -19.17
CA GLY A 124 -13.22 -12.07 -20.30
C GLY A 124 -12.22 -10.91 -20.15
N LEU A 125 -12.10 -10.34 -18.94
CA LEU A 125 -11.18 -9.24 -18.64
C LEU A 125 -9.78 -9.72 -18.20
N GLN A 126 -9.53 -11.03 -18.30
CA GLN A 126 -8.26 -11.63 -17.91
C GLN A 126 -7.12 -11.13 -18.82
N GLY A 127 -6.24 -10.30 -18.26
CA GLY A 127 -5.12 -9.67 -18.97
C GLY A 127 -5.35 -8.22 -19.41
N GLN A 128 -6.57 -7.68 -19.29
CA GLN A 128 -6.85 -6.26 -19.60
C GLN A 128 -6.68 -5.33 -18.40
N LEU A 129 -6.91 -5.83 -17.19
CA LEU A 129 -6.55 -5.09 -15.98
C LEU A 129 -5.10 -5.37 -15.66
N ALA A 130 -4.22 -4.43 -16.01
CA ALA A 130 -2.82 -4.45 -15.60
C ALA A 130 -2.78 -4.46 -14.06
N GLN A 131 -2.59 -5.64 -13.48
CA GLN A 131 -2.36 -5.79 -12.04
C GLN A 131 -1.01 -5.13 -11.74
N SER A 132 -1.06 -3.88 -11.28
CA SER A 132 0.11 -3.01 -11.12
C SER A 132 1.07 -3.50 -10.03
N THR A 133 0.68 -4.47 -9.20
CA THR A 133 1.52 -5.01 -8.13
C THR A 133 1.39 -6.53 -7.98
N LEU A 134 2.51 -7.19 -7.64
CA LEU A 134 2.56 -8.62 -7.26
C LEU A 134 1.56 -8.96 -6.13
N ARG A 135 1.24 -7.96 -5.31
CA ARG A 135 0.29 -8.03 -4.21
C ARG A 135 -1.16 -8.11 -4.67
N ALA A 136 -1.56 -7.30 -5.64
CA ALA A 136 -2.88 -7.41 -6.27
C ALA A 136 -3.08 -8.81 -6.87
N SER A 137 -2.04 -9.37 -7.49
CA SER A 137 -2.08 -10.72 -8.04
C SER A 137 -2.27 -11.80 -6.98
N TRP A 138 -1.57 -11.70 -5.84
CA TRP A 138 -1.71 -12.67 -4.74
C TRP A 138 -3.10 -12.63 -4.10
N TRP A 139 -3.63 -11.44 -3.85
CA TRP A 139 -5.00 -11.28 -3.33
C TRP A 139 -6.05 -11.88 -4.26
N THR A 140 -5.92 -11.68 -5.57
CA THR A 140 -6.85 -12.27 -6.54
C THR A 140 -6.78 -13.79 -6.66
N LYS A 141 -5.68 -14.42 -6.23
CA LYS A 141 -5.49 -15.87 -6.26
C LYS A 141 -5.96 -16.58 -5.00
N ASN A 142 -5.91 -15.91 -3.84
CA ASN A 142 -6.02 -16.55 -2.53
C ASN A 142 -7.12 -15.98 -1.61
N GLY A 143 -7.70 -14.82 -1.92
CA GLY A 143 -8.99 -14.40 -1.36
C GLY A 143 -10.11 -14.94 -2.22
#